data_AF-A0A451B2E2-F1
#
_entry.id   AF-A0A451B2E2-F1
#
_cell.length_a   1.000
_cell.length_b   1.000
_cell.length_c   1.000
_cell.angle_alpha   90.00
_cell.angle_beta   90.00
_cell.angle_gamma   90.00
#
_symmetry.space_group_name_H-M   'P 1'
#
loop_
_entity.id
_entity.type
_entity.pdbx_description
1 polymer ?
#
loop_
_entity_poly.entity_id
_entity_poly.type
_entity_poly.pdbx_seq_one_letter_code
_entity_poly.pdbx_strand_id
1 'polypeptide(L)'
;MLCRSEAILASVFPQMKNHPECYPCLLKLAVEMGKIATDDEEIHWKIVQETLERIGIVRKDRIPIAVGKEIQAIVRRLADNPDPYRDIKKEYNRKARELLPLLEAEIERSDNRFLTALKIIATANIIDVMMFASDRFQFAEFLQARLSSDFKGDIEPAALIAAIGNANSILYVADNCGEIILDCYFIDRFLTDKKVYLSVRGGPALNDATKEDLDGISFHGRVQVMDTGDDSPGVILATSSDTFNKIYNTVDLVILKGQGNFEGIGVPERDDVYSLFIAKCPMISRHAGCEMNDLVLMRPR
;
A
#
# COMPACT_ATOMS: atom_id res chain seq x y z
N MET A 1 26.64 -22.86 10.05
CA MET A 1 26.89 -21.49 9.55
C MET A 1 25.54 -20.80 9.41
N LEU A 2 25.03 -20.25 10.51
CA LEU A 2 23.85 -19.39 10.49
C LEU A 2 24.30 -18.03 9.94
N CYS A 3 23.62 -17.61 8.87
CA CYS A 3 24.06 -16.59 7.95
C CYS A 3 24.15 -15.22 8.64
N ARG A 4 25.25 -14.50 8.41
CA ARG A 4 25.54 -13.14 8.94
C ARG A 4 24.54 -12.05 8.49
N SER A 5 23.45 -12.41 7.82
CA SER A 5 22.41 -11.50 7.35
C SER A 5 21.35 -11.14 8.39
N GLU A 6 21.15 -11.95 9.44
CA GLU A 6 20.14 -11.65 10.48
C GLU A 6 20.59 -10.59 11.49
N ALA A 7 21.91 -10.40 11.66
CA ALA A 7 22.45 -9.46 12.65
C ALA A 7 22.40 -7.99 12.23
N ILE A 8 22.14 -7.70 10.95
CA ILE A 8 22.09 -6.32 10.42
C ILE A 8 20.70 -5.70 10.60
N LEU A 9 19.66 -6.50 10.81
CA LEU A 9 18.28 -6.03 11.03
C LEU A 9 18.00 -5.57 12.47
N ALA A 10 18.92 -5.78 13.41
CA ALA A 10 18.71 -5.52 14.83
C ALA A 10 19.13 -4.10 15.29
N SER A 11 19.72 -3.30 14.41
CA SER A 11 20.11 -1.94 14.72
C SER A 11 19.56 -0.97 13.68
N VAL A 12 19.03 0.14 14.20
CA VAL A 12 18.63 1.38 13.52
C VAL A 12 17.12 1.47 13.18
N PHE A 13 16.48 2.45 13.83
CA PHE A 13 15.12 3.02 13.67
C PHE A 13 13.96 2.48 14.54
N PRO A 14 13.10 3.36 15.13
CA PRO A 14 11.87 2.96 15.83
C PRO A 14 10.79 2.50 14.85
N GLN A 15 10.97 1.37 14.18
CA GLN A 15 9.93 0.78 13.33
C GLN A 15 8.78 0.23 14.16
N MET A 16 7.58 0.11 13.56
CA MET A 16 6.48 -0.59 14.19
C MET A 16 6.77 -2.08 14.30
N LYS A 17 6.85 -2.50 15.56
CA LYS A 17 7.22 -3.84 16.00
C LYS A 17 6.00 -4.74 16.08
N ASN A 18 6.20 -6.03 15.91
CA ASN A 18 5.16 -7.03 16.13
C ASN A 18 4.51 -6.88 17.51
N HIS A 19 3.18 -6.92 17.52
CA HIS A 19 2.34 -7.00 18.71
C HIS A 19 1.65 -8.37 18.74
N PRO A 20 1.23 -8.90 19.90
CA PRO A 20 0.44 -10.15 19.95
C PRO A 20 -0.78 -10.15 19.01
N GLU A 21 -1.40 -8.98 18.82
CA GLU A 21 -2.53 -8.78 17.90
C GLU A 21 -2.16 -9.00 16.41
N CYS A 22 -0.87 -8.98 16.04
CA CYS A 22 -0.41 -9.23 14.68
C CYS A 22 -0.45 -10.72 14.31
N TYR A 23 -0.30 -11.64 15.28
CA TYR A 23 -0.21 -13.08 15.01
C TYR A 23 -1.49 -13.66 14.38
N PRO A 24 -2.70 -13.34 14.88
CA PRO A 24 -3.93 -13.74 14.22
C PRO A 24 -4.04 -13.24 12.78
N CYS A 25 -3.59 -12.00 12.51
CA CYS A 25 -3.60 -11.44 11.16
C CYS A 25 -2.64 -12.17 10.22
N LEU A 26 -1.43 -12.51 10.68
CA LEU A 26 -0.44 -13.27 9.91
C LEU A 26 -0.92 -14.69 9.58
N LEU A 27 -1.51 -15.37 10.55
CA LEU A 27 -2.08 -16.70 10.31
C LEU A 27 -3.27 -16.64 9.34
N LYS A 28 -4.14 -15.64 9.49
CA LYS A 28 -5.24 -15.39 8.55
C LYS A 28 -4.73 -15.14 7.14
N LEU A 29 -3.65 -14.35 6.99
CA LEU A 29 -3.02 -14.13 5.68
C LEU A 29 -2.61 -15.44 5.02
N ALA A 30 -1.93 -16.34 5.75
CA ALA A 30 -1.50 -17.62 5.22
C ALA A 30 -2.69 -18.48 4.74
N VAL A 31 -3.76 -18.57 5.54
CA VAL A 31 -4.96 -19.33 5.21
C VAL A 31 -5.66 -18.77 3.97
N GLU A 32 -5.91 -17.46 3.95
CA GLU A 32 -6.66 -16.83 2.85
C GLU A 32 -5.86 -16.83 1.55
N MET A 33 -4.55 -16.54 1.61
CA MET A 33 -3.69 -16.63 0.42
C MET A 33 -3.55 -18.08 -0.06
N GLY A 34 -3.48 -19.07 0.84
CA GLY A 34 -3.45 -20.48 0.47
C GLY A 34 -4.67 -20.93 -0.33
N LYS A 35 -5.87 -20.50 0.09
CA LYS A 35 -7.12 -20.74 -0.65
C LYS A 35 -7.17 -20.06 -2.01
N ILE A 36 -6.56 -18.89 -2.14
CA ILE A 36 -6.45 -18.20 -3.44
C ILE A 36 -5.45 -18.94 -4.35
N ALA A 37 -4.38 -19.48 -3.78
CA ALA A 37 -3.28 -20.06 -4.53
C ALA A 37 -3.59 -21.45 -5.11
N THR A 38 -4.42 -22.26 -4.44
CA THR A 38 -4.77 -23.63 -4.83
C THR A 38 -6.07 -24.10 -4.16
N ASP A 39 -6.73 -25.11 -4.74
CA ASP A 39 -7.86 -25.82 -4.13
C ASP A 39 -7.42 -27.08 -3.34
N ASP A 40 -6.12 -27.40 -3.32
CA ASP A 40 -5.58 -28.58 -2.62
C ASP A 40 -5.51 -28.37 -1.10
N GLU A 41 -6.40 -29.08 -0.38
CA GLU A 41 -6.51 -29.03 1.07
C GLU A 41 -5.22 -29.49 1.80
N GLU A 42 -4.50 -30.47 1.26
CA GLU A 42 -3.24 -30.93 1.87
C GLU A 42 -2.16 -29.85 1.77
N ILE A 43 -2.16 -29.07 0.69
CA ILE A 43 -1.27 -27.91 0.56
C ILE A 43 -1.68 -26.81 1.56
N HIS A 44 -2.98 -26.59 1.77
CA HIS A 44 -3.45 -25.62 2.78
C HIS A 44 -2.94 -25.97 4.18
N TRP A 45 -3.02 -27.24 4.58
CA TRP A 45 -2.51 -27.69 5.86
C TRP A 45 -0.99 -27.50 6.00
N LYS A 46 -0.22 -27.80 4.94
CA LYS A 46 1.24 -27.56 4.92
C LYS A 46 1.58 -26.07 5.05
N ILE A 47 0.84 -25.19 4.36
CA ILE A 47 1.00 -23.73 4.47
C ILE A 47 0.80 -23.27 5.91
N VAL A 48 -0.27 -23.75 6.57
CA VAL A 48 -0.55 -23.40 7.96
C VAL A 48 0.56 -23.90 8.89
N GLN A 49 0.99 -25.14 8.74
CA GLN A 49 2.06 -25.73 9.57
C GLN A 49 3.37 -24.95 9.45
N GLU A 50 3.84 -24.71 8.23
CA GLU A 50 5.10 -23.99 8.03
C GLU A 50 4.99 -22.52 8.45
N THR A 51 3.82 -21.90 8.29
CA THR A 51 3.55 -20.56 8.83
C THR A 51 3.65 -20.54 10.36
N LEU A 52 3.06 -21.52 11.04
CA LEU A 52 3.11 -21.63 12.51
C LEU A 52 4.55 -21.79 13.02
N GLU A 53 5.35 -22.62 12.35
CA GLU A 53 6.78 -22.74 12.64
C GLU A 53 7.50 -21.40 12.44
N ARG A 54 7.18 -20.69 11.36
CA ARG A 54 7.78 -19.40 11.05
C ARG A 54 7.44 -18.33 12.08
N ILE A 55 6.16 -18.17 12.41
CA ILE A 55 5.69 -17.15 13.36
C ILE A 55 5.97 -17.52 14.81
N GLY A 56 6.05 -18.81 15.14
CA GLY A 56 6.45 -19.28 16.48
C GLY A 56 7.86 -18.82 16.88
N ILE A 57 8.72 -18.56 15.90
CA ILE A 57 10.08 -18.04 16.07
C ILE A 57 10.12 -16.50 15.97
N VAL A 58 9.03 -15.86 15.54
CA VAL A 58 8.99 -14.40 15.37
C VAL A 58 9.17 -13.73 16.72
N ARG A 59 10.19 -12.88 16.76
CA ARG A 59 10.52 -12.04 17.91
C ARG A 59 9.75 -10.71 17.81
N LYS A 60 9.53 -10.09 18.98
CA LYS A 60 8.88 -8.78 19.12
C LYS A 60 9.56 -7.67 18.31
N ASP A 61 10.84 -7.82 17.97
CA ASP A 61 11.65 -6.82 17.26
C ASP A 61 11.44 -6.81 15.74
N ARG A 62 10.72 -7.78 15.17
CA ARG A 62 10.48 -7.82 13.72
C ARG A 62 9.32 -6.93 13.29
N ILE A 63 9.40 -6.44 12.05
CA ILE A 63 8.36 -5.67 11.38
C ILE A 63 7.28 -6.63 10.84
N PRO A 64 5.97 -6.38 11.05
CA PRO A 64 4.89 -7.23 10.55
C PRO A 64 4.96 -7.51 9.04
N ILE A 65 5.22 -6.49 8.22
CA ILE A 65 5.27 -6.64 6.75
C ILE A 65 6.40 -7.56 6.28
N ALA A 66 7.53 -7.61 7.00
CA ALA A 66 8.63 -8.53 6.70
C ALA A 66 8.24 -9.99 6.95
N VAL A 67 7.43 -10.25 7.99
CA VAL A 67 6.86 -11.58 8.23
C VAL A 67 5.81 -11.91 7.18
N GLY A 68 4.99 -10.93 6.78
CA GLY A 68 4.03 -11.07 5.69
C GLY A 68 4.70 -11.52 4.39
N LYS A 69 5.83 -10.93 4.00
CA LYS A 69 6.64 -11.36 2.85
C LYS A 69 7.07 -12.84 2.94
N GLU A 70 7.49 -13.29 4.11
CA GLU A 70 7.93 -14.68 4.30
C GLU A 70 6.77 -15.66 4.16
N ILE A 71 5.60 -15.32 4.70
CA ILE A 71 4.38 -16.12 4.56
C ILE A 71 3.99 -16.23 3.08
N GLN A 72 4.07 -15.12 2.33
CA GLN A 72 3.82 -15.16 0.89
C GLN A 72 4.77 -16.10 0.16
N ALA A 73 6.06 -16.09 0.51
CA ALA A 73 7.04 -17.00 -0.07
C ALA A 73 6.73 -18.48 0.24
N ILE A 74 6.25 -18.79 1.46
CA ILE A 74 5.78 -20.13 1.84
C ILE A 74 4.62 -20.56 0.93
N VAL A 75 3.59 -19.71 0.81
CA VAL A 75 2.40 -20.02 0.00
C VAL A 75 2.76 -20.26 -1.46
N ARG A 76 3.50 -19.34 -2.08
CA ARG A 76 3.89 -19.45 -3.50
C ARG A 76 4.67 -20.73 -3.80
N ARG A 77 5.59 -21.10 -2.90
CA ARG A 77 6.42 -22.30 -3.06
C ARG A 77 5.63 -23.58 -2.88
N LEU A 78 4.76 -23.65 -1.87
CA LEU A 78 3.99 -24.86 -1.59
C LEU A 78 2.85 -25.09 -2.59
N ALA A 79 2.24 -24.01 -3.08
CA ALA A 79 1.17 -24.08 -4.07
C ALA A 79 1.65 -24.09 -5.53
N ASP A 80 2.97 -24.00 -5.78
CA ASP A 80 3.58 -23.84 -7.11
C ASP A 80 2.92 -22.72 -7.95
N ASN A 81 2.59 -21.62 -7.28
CA ASN A 81 1.90 -20.48 -7.88
C ASN A 81 2.65 -19.19 -7.54
N PRO A 82 3.43 -18.61 -8.49
CA PRO A 82 4.28 -17.47 -8.21
C PRO A 82 3.53 -16.14 -8.01
N ASP A 83 2.26 -16.04 -8.44
CA ASP A 83 1.42 -14.86 -8.20
C ASP A 83 -0.06 -15.28 -8.00
N PRO A 84 -0.44 -15.68 -6.77
CA PRO A 84 -1.81 -16.08 -6.46
C PRO A 84 -2.85 -15.00 -6.76
N TYR A 85 -2.49 -13.72 -6.66
CA TYR A 85 -3.42 -12.61 -6.80
C TYR A 85 -3.51 -12.07 -8.23
N ARG A 86 -2.79 -12.64 -9.21
CA ARG A 86 -2.70 -12.11 -10.59
C ARG A 86 -4.05 -11.77 -11.21
N ASP A 87 -5.01 -12.68 -11.14
CA ASP A 87 -6.32 -12.48 -11.78
C ASP A 87 -7.23 -11.56 -10.95
N ILE A 88 -7.07 -11.57 -9.62
CA ILE A 88 -7.72 -10.61 -8.71
C ILE A 88 -7.25 -9.18 -9.03
N LYS A 89 -5.94 -8.97 -9.19
CA LYS A 89 -5.34 -7.67 -9.55
C LYS A 89 -5.89 -7.14 -10.87
N LYS A 90 -5.99 -7.99 -11.90
CA LYS A 90 -6.59 -7.62 -13.19
C LYS A 90 -8.04 -7.18 -13.03
N GLU A 91 -8.82 -7.91 -12.25
CA GLU A 91 -10.22 -7.59 -12.00
C GLU A 91 -10.38 -6.28 -11.22
N TYR A 92 -9.54 -6.03 -10.20
CA TYR A 92 -9.50 -4.75 -9.50
C TYR A 92 -9.19 -3.59 -10.42
N ASN A 93 -8.14 -3.72 -11.25
CA ASN A 93 -7.79 -2.69 -12.23
C ASN A 93 -8.91 -2.45 -13.25
N ARG A 94 -9.60 -3.50 -13.69
CA ARG A 94 -10.75 -3.39 -14.61
C ARG A 94 -11.90 -2.61 -13.97
N LYS A 95 -12.31 -2.99 -12.76
CA LYS A 95 -13.40 -2.31 -12.02
C LYS A 95 -13.06 -0.86 -11.70
N ALA A 96 -11.81 -0.57 -11.31
CA ALA A 96 -11.38 0.80 -11.04
C ALA A 96 -11.49 1.69 -12.28
N ARG A 97 -11.13 1.18 -13.47
CA ARG A 97 -11.31 1.91 -14.74
C ARG A 97 -12.78 2.21 -15.03
N GLU A 98 -13.71 1.30 -14.72
CA GLU A 98 -15.15 1.56 -14.89
C GLU A 98 -15.68 2.67 -13.97
N LEU A 99 -15.04 2.89 -12.82
CA LEU A 99 -15.43 3.90 -11.85
C LEU A 99 -14.87 5.28 -12.17
N LEU A 100 -13.81 5.39 -12.97
CA LEU A 100 -13.16 6.66 -13.30
C LEU A 100 -14.14 7.75 -13.76
N PRO A 101 -15.10 7.52 -14.69
CA PRO A 101 -16.01 8.58 -15.12
C PRO A 101 -16.89 9.12 -14.00
N LEU A 102 -17.30 8.25 -13.06
CA LEU A 102 -18.10 8.67 -11.90
C LEU A 102 -17.27 9.51 -10.94
N LEU A 103 -16.04 9.08 -10.65
CA LEU A 103 -15.11 9.78 -9.77
C LEU A 103 -14.68 11.13 -10.36
N GLU A 104 -14.45 11.19 -11.66
CA GLU A 104 -14.18 12.45 -12.37
C GLU A 104 -15.35 13.41 -12.27
N ALA A 105 -16.59 12.94 -12.49
CA ALA A 105 -17.78 13.79 -12.33
C ALA A 105 -17.92 14.34 -10.90
N GLU A 106 -17.55 13.56 -9.88
CA GLU A 106 -17.55 14.01 -8.48
C GLU A 106 -16.49 15.08 -8.22
N ILE A 107 -15.28 14.89 -8.77
CA ILE A 107 -14.20 15.87 -8.71
C ILE A 107 -14.63 17.18 -9.37
N GLU A 108 -15.18 17.14 -10.59
CA GLU A 108 -15.54 18.35 -11.34
C GLU A 108 -16.69 19.15 -10.70
N ARG A 109 -17.57 18.50 -9.94
CA ARG A 109 -18.65 19.17 -9.21
C ARG A 109 -18.21 19.78 -7.88
N SER A 110 -17.03 19.42 -7.39
CA SER A 110 -16.53 19.89 -6.09
C SER A 110 -15.98 21.31 -6.16
N ASP A 111 -16.29 22.10 -5.13
CA ASP A 111 -15.69 23.42 -4.90
C ASP A 111 -14.17 23.35 -4.76
N ASN A 112 -13.65 22.25 -4.19
CA ASN A 112 -12.23 21.99 -4.05
C ASN A 112 -11.83 20.68 -4.73
N ARG A 113 -11.65 20.75 -6.05
CA ARG A 113 -11.28 19.63 -6.93
C ARG A 113 -10.04 18.87 -6.43
N PHE A 114 -9.01 19.59 -5.97
CA PHE A 114 -7.77 18.96 -5.52
C PHE A 114 -7.97 18.16 -4.23
N LEU A 115 -8.65 18.74 -3.23
CA LEU A 115 -8.94 18.05 -1.97
C LEU A 115 -9.86 16.83 -2.21
N THR A 116 -10.87 16.97 -3.08
CA THR A 116 -11.74 15.84 -3.45
C THR A 116 -10.95 14.73 -4.13
N ALA A 117 -10.06 15.06 -5.08
CA ALA A 117 -9.21 14.08 -5.74
C ALA A 117 -8.27 13.39 -4.74
N LEU A 118 -7.70 14.13 -3.79
CA LEU A 118 -6.88 13.59 -2.70
C LEU A 118 -7.65 12.62 -1.80
N LYS A 119 -8.89 12.96 -1.43
CA LYS A 119 -9.76 12.06 -0.66
C LYS A 119 -10.09 10.81 -1.46
N ILE A 120 -10.36 10.92 -2.76
CA ILE A 120 -10.65 9.77 -3.63
C ILE A 120 -9.47 8.80 -3.65
N ILE A 121 -8.25 9.26 -3.90
CA ILE A 121 -7.07 8.36 -3.95
C ILE A 121 -6.73 7.75 -2.59
N ALA A 122 -7.03 8.44 -1.48
CA ALA A 122 -6.83 7.89 -0.14
C ALA A 122 -7.94 6.88 0.24
N THR A 123 -9.14 7.07 -0.31
CA THR A 123 -10.30 6.18 -0.15
C THR A 123 -10.21 4.98 -1.12
N ALA A 124 -9.42 5.05 -2.18
CA ALA A 124 -9.30 4.04 -3.23
C ALA A 124 -8.87 2.64 -2.74
N ASN A 125 -8.18 2.56 -1.61
CA ASN A 125 -7.83 1.29 -0.95
C ASN A 125 -9.07 0.48 -0.49
N ILE A 126 -10.27 1.07 -0.61
CA ILE A 126 -11.55 0.41 -0.36
C ILE A 126 -11.97 -0.52 -1.50
N ILE A 127 -11.38 -0.43 -2.71
CA ILE A 127 -11.71 -1.34 -3.83
C ILE A 127 -11.54 -2.83 -3.42
N ASP A 128 -10.57 -3.13 -2.55
CA ASP A 128 -10.40 -4.44 -1.92
C ASP A 128 -11.62 -4.90 -1.10
N VAL A 129 -12.21 -3.98 -0.34
CA VAL A 129 -13.40 -4.20 0.49
C VAL A 129 -14.65 -4.39 -0.37
N MET A 130 -14.73 -3.71 -1.51
CA MET A 130 -15.95 -3.67 -2.34
C MET A 130 -16.16 -4.91 -3.20
N MET A 131 -15.17 -5.80 -3.30
CA MET A 131 -15.40 -7.09 -3.97
C MET A 131 -16.39 -7.99 -3.21
N PHE A 132 -16.64 -7.73 -1.93
CA PHE A 132 -17.67 -8.40 -1.15
C PHE A 132 -19.01 -7.63 -1.13
N ALA A 133 -19.09 -6.44 -1.74
CA ALA A 133 -20.31 -5.65 -1.83
C ALA A 133 -21.00 -5.90 -3.18
N SER A 134 -22.27 -6.31 -3.12
CA SER A 134 -23.01 -6.85 -4.27
C SER A 134 -23.60 -5.79 -5.22
N ASP A 135 -23.51 -4.49 -4.90
CA ASP A 135 -24.28 -3.43 -5.57
C ASP A 135 -23.51 -2.09 -5.74
N ARG A 136 -23.66 -1.44 -6.91
CA ARG A 136 -23.14 -0.10 -7.24
C ARG A 136 -23.77 1.00 -6.38
N PHE A 137 -24.98 0.81 -5.85
CA PHE A 137 -25.62 1.79 -4.98
C PHE A 137 -24.87 1.94 -3.65
N GLN A 138 -24.47 0.83 -3.04
CA GLN A 138 -23.66 0.80 -1.82
C GLN A 138 -22.29 1.47 -2.02
N PHE A 139 -21.74 1.40 -3.25
CA PHE A 139 -20.51 2.11 -3.62
C PHE A 139 -20.65 3.62 -3.49
N ALA A 140 -21.70 4.18 -4.10
CA ALA A 140 -21.89 5.63 -4.12
C ALA A 140 -22.14 6.17 -2.70
N GLU A 141 -22.96 5.49 -1.89
CA GLU A 141 -23.22 5.89 -0.50
C GLU A 141 -21.96 5.83 0.35
N PHE A 142 -21.19 4.75 0.24
CA PHE A 142 -19.94 4.60 0.99
C PHE A 142 -18.89 5.62 0.58
N LEU A 143 -18.72 5.84 -0.73
CA LEU A 143 -17.82 6.86 -1.25
C LEU A 143 -18.23 8.24 -0.75
N GLN A 144 -19.51 8.60 -0.84
CA GLN A 144 -20.02 9.89 -0.35
C GLN A 144 -19.79 10.06 1.16
N ALA A 145 -20.03 9.02 1.97
CA ALA A 145 -19.75 9.05 3.39
C ALA A 145 -18.25 9.33 3.68
N ARG A 146 -17.34 8.75 2.88
CA ARG A 146 -15.89 8.95 3.03
C ARG A 146 -15.41 10.30 2.50
N LEU A 147 -15.93 10.76 1.37
CA LEU A 147 -15.63 12.11 0.86
C LEU A 147 -16.09 13.20 1.83
N SER A 148 -17.17 12.94 2.56
CA SER A 148 -17.67 13.81 3.63
C SER A 148 -16.87 13.71 4.93
N SER A 149 -16.07 12.66 5.12
CA SER A 149 -15.24 12.48 6.32
C SER A 149 -13.96 13.31 6.27
N ASP A 150 -13.52 13.82 7.41
CA ASP A 150 -12.24 14.50 7.55
C ASP A 150 -11.09 13.49 7.63
N PHE A 151 -9.93 13.90 7.14
CA PHE A 151 -8.69 13.17 7.41
C PHE A 151 -8.41 13.18 8.92
N LYS A 152 -8.01 12.02 9.43
CA LYS A 152 -7.45 11.83 10.77
C LYS A 152 -5.93 11.74 10.68
N GLY A 153 -5.26 11.76 11.82
CA GLY A 153 -3.81 11.78 11.90
C GLY A 153 -3.29 13.11 12.45
N ASP A 154 -2.02 13.41 12.16
CA ASP A 154 -1.34 14.59 12.69
C ASP A 154 -1.09 15.69 11.64
N ILE A 155 -1.62 15.52 10.43
CA ILE A 155 -1.44 16.44 9.32
C ILE A 155 -2.78 16.86 8.73
N GLU A 156 -2.98 18.17 8.63
CA GLU A 156 -4.09 18.76 7.89
C GLU A 156 -3.89 18.62 6.37
N PRO A 157 -4.95 18.35 5.58
CA PRO A 157 -4.84 18.21 4.12
C PRO A 157 -4.19 19.40 3.42
N ALA A 158 -4.44 20.62 3.92
CA ALA A 158 -3.84 21.83 3.39
C ALA A 158 -2.30 21.80 3.43
N ALA A 159 -1.70 21.15 4.43
CA ALA A 159 -0.25 21.04 4.55
C ALA A 159 0.35 20.12 3.48
N LEU A 160 -0.31 19.00 3.15
CA LEU A 160 0.10 18.15 2.03
C LEU A 160 -0.08 18.85 0.69
N ILE A 161 -1.21 19.55 0.48
CA ILE A 161 -1.46 20.32 -0.75
C ILE A 161 -0.37 21.38 -0.95
N ALA A 162 0.02 22.10 0.12
CA ALA A 162 1.11 23.07 0.07
C ALA A 162 2.46 22.41 -0.21
N ALA A 163 2.76 21.26 0.40
CA ALA A 163 3.98 20.50 0.14
C ALA A 163 4.06 20.04 -1.32
N ILE A 164 2.96 19.54 -1.88
CA ILE A 164 2.85 19.20 -3.31
C ILE A 164 3.10 20.44 -4.17
N GLY A 165 2.50 21.59 -3.82
CA GLY A 165 2.68 22.85 -4.54
C GLY A 165 4.14 23.28 -4.62
N ASN A 166 4.90 23.14 -3.54
CA ASN A 166 6.29 23.57 -3.42
C ASN A 166 7.31 22.57 -3.98
N ALA A 167 6.95 21.29 -4.10
CA ALA A 167 7.84 20.26 -4.64
C ALA A 167 8.02 20.41 -6.16
N ASN A 168 9.24 20.16 -6.66
CA ASN A 168 9.51 20.00 -8.09
C ASN A 168 9.56 18.53 -8.48
N SER A 169 9.96 17.67 -7.54
CA SER A 169 10.08 16.23 -7.71
C SER A 169 9.39 15.46 -6.60
N ILE A 170 8.60 14.45 -6.97
CA ILE A 170 7.76 13.68 -6.04
C ILE A 170 8.04 12.19 -6.26
N LEU A 171 8.36 11.47 -5.20
CA LEU A 171 8.28 10.01 -5.18
C LEU A 171 6.87 9.61 -4.72
N TYR A 172 6.11 9.00 -5.61
CA TYR A 172 4.77 8.49 -5.33
C TYR A 172 4.86 6.97 -5.20
N VAL A 173 4.74 6.45 -3.98
CA VAL A 173 4.81 5.01 -3.69
C VAL A 173 3.40 4.45 -3.65
N ALA A 174 3.06 3.66 -4.66
CA ALA A 174 1.76 3.02 -4.78
C ALA A 174 1.58 1.85 -3.78
N ASP A 175 0.33 1.43 -3.62
CA ASP A 175 -0.07 0.26 -2.83
C ASP A 175 -0.76 -0.76 -3.76
N ASN A 176 -2.09 -0.79 -3.79
CA ASN A 176 -2.86 -1.89 -4.36
C ASN A 176 -3.24 -1.70 -5.84
N CYS A 177 -3.45 -2.83 -6.53
CA CYS A 177 -4.22 -2.85 -7.77
C CYS A 177 -5.66 -2.39 -7.53
N GLY A 178 -6.26 -1.78 -8.55
CA GLY A 178 -7.48 -0.99 -8.43
C GLY A 178 -7.17 0.44 -7.99
N GLU A 179 -6.52 0.63 -6.84
CA GLU A 179 -6.10 1.94 -6.34
C GLU A 179 -5.11 2.62 -7.30
N ILE A 180 -4.16 1.86 -7.86
CA ILE A 180 -3.17 2.38 -8.81
C ILE A 180 -3.80 3.09 -10.02
N ILE A 181 -4.99 2.67 -10.47
CA ILE A 181 -5.68 3.32 -11.59
C ILE A 181 -6.10 4.75 -11.22
N LEU A 182 -6.58 4.94 -9.99
CA LEU A 182 -7.00 6.23 -9.47
C LEU A 182 -5.79 7.11 -9.15
N ASP A 183 -4.70 6.51 -8.67
CA ASP A 183 -3.42 7.20 -8.45
C ASP A 183 -2.84 7.72 -9.77
N CYS A 184 -2.85 6.90 -10.82
CA CYS A 184 -2.39 7.29 -12.16
C CYS A 184 -3.23 8.46 -12.70
N TYR A 185 -4.55 8.41 -12.52
CA TYR A 185 -5.43 9.53 -12.87
C TYR A 185 -5.09 10.80 -12.08
N PHE A 186 -4.87 10.69 -10.77
CA PHE A 186 -4.49 11.82 -9.93
C PHE A 186 -3.17 12.44 -10.38
N ILE A 187 -2.15 11.62 -10.60
CA ILE A 187 -0.83 12.06 -11.08
C ILE A 187 -0.97 12.79 -12.42
N ASP A 188 -1.68 12.21 -13.39
CA ASP A 188 -1.81 12.77 -14.73
C ASP A 188 -2.55 14.12 -14.77
N ARG A 189 -3.53 14.31 -13.87
CA ARG A 189 -4.41 15.49 -13.84
C ARG A 189 -3.96 16.58 -12.87
N PHE A 190 -3.40 16.23 -11.73
CA PHE A 190 -3.15 17.16 -10.62
C PHE A 190 -1.67 17.44 -10.36
N LEU A 191 -0.75 16.60 -10.86
CA LEU A 191 0.70 16.76 -10.68
C LEU A 191 1.39 17.13 -12.00
N THR A 192 0.71 17.90 -12.85
CA THR A 192 1.09 18.06 -14.26
C THR A 192 2.39 18.84 -14.49
N ASP A 193 2.74 19.69 -13.55
CA ASP A 193 3.93 20.53 -13.49
C ASP A 193 5.09 19.87 -12.72
N LYS A 194 4.92 18.63 -12.25
CA LYS A 194 5.86 17.95 -11.35
C LYS A 194 6.63 16.85 -12.07
N LYS A 195 7.89 16.62 -11.65
CA LYS A 195 8.63 15.40 -12.00
C LYS A 195 8.22 14.29 -11.04
N VAL A 196 7.42 13.33 -11.52
CA VAL A 196 6.92 12.24 -10.67
C VAL A 196 7.70 10.95 -10.92
N TYR A 197 8.18 10.34 -9.84
CA TYR A 197 8.67 8.96 -9.82
C TYR A 197 7.55 8.10 -9.23
N LEU A 198 6.87 7.31 -10.06
CA LEU A 198 5.85 6.37 -9.59
C LEU A 198 6.51 5.04 -9.28
N SER A 199 6.54 4.66 -8.01
CA SER A 199 7.10 3.40 -7.55
C SER A 199 6.01 2.38 -7.25
N VAL A 200 6.13 1.21 -7.88
CA VAL A 200 5.32 0.00 -7.62
C VAL A 200 6.20 -1.08 -6.96
N ARG A 201 5.68 -2.28 -6.68
CA ARG A 201 6.48 -3.38 -6.13
C ARG A 201 7.43 -3.98 -7.16
N GLY A 202 8.56 -4.51 -6.68
CA GLY A 202 9.56 -5.20 -7.51
C GLY A 202 9.14 -6.60 -7.96
N GLY A 203 8.10 -7.16 -7.34
CA GLY A 203 7.49 -8.44 -7.70
C GLY A 203 6.12 -8.61 -7.06
N PRO A 204 5.43 -9.74 -7.31
CA PRO A 204 4.12 -10.00 -6.72
C PRO A 204 4.14 -9.93 -5.19
N ALA A 205 3.34 -9.04 -4.62
CA ALA A 205 3.17 -8.89 -3.18
C ALA A 205 1.69 -8.70 -2.89
N LEU A 206 0.99 -9.76 -2.50
CA LEU A 206 -0.48 -9.77 -2.38
C LEU A 206 -1.13 -9.17 -3.64
N ASN A 207 -2.05 -8.24 -3.45
CA ASN A 207 -2.70 -7.47 -4.49
C ASN A 207 -1.99 -6.13 -4.79
N ASP A 208 -0.77 -5.89 -4.27
CA ASP A 208 -0.01 -4.68 -4.54
C ASP A 208 0.34 -4.59 -6.04
N ALA A 209 0.34 -3.35 -6.54
CA ALA A 209 0.63 -3.06 -7.92
C ALA A 209 2.10 -3.35 -8.27
N THR A 210 2.29 -3.88 -9.47
CA THR A 210 3.58 -4.10 -10.12
C THR A 210 3.64 -3.34 -11.43
N LYS A 211 4.77 -3.39 -12.15
CA LYS A 211 4.90 -2.71 -13.45
C LYS A 211 3.90 -3.23 -14.49
N GLU A 212 3.55 -4.51 -14.44
CA GLU A 212 2.55 -5.12 -15.34
C GLU A 212 1.16 -4.51 -15.16
N ASP A 213 0.84 -4.02 -13.97
CA ASP A 213 -0.46 -3.41 -13.66
C ASP A 213 -0.64 -2.01 -14.27
N LEU A 214 0.46 -1.41 -14.75
CA LEU A 214 0.48 -0.11 -15.43
C LEU A 214 0.37 -0.25 -16.96
N ASP A 215 0.25 -1.47 -17.49
CA ASP A 215 0.13 -1.71 -18.91
C ASP A 215 -1.06 -0.94 -19.52
N GLY A 216 -0.78 -0.22 -20.60
CA GLY A 216 -1.74 0.61 -21.31
C GLY A 216 -2.00 2.00 -20.68
N ILE A 217 -1.35 2.34 -19.57
CA ILE A 217 -1.40 3.69 -18.99
C ILE A 217 -0.30 4.56 -19.61
N SER A 218 -0.69 5.63 -20.29
CA SER A 218 0.26 6.60 -20.85
C SER A 218 0.41 7.81 -19.94
N PHE A 219 1.65 8.08 -19.52
CA PHE A 219 2.00 9.27 -18.75
C PHE A 219 2.64 10.40 -19.59
N HIS A 220 2.62 10.26 -20.92
CA HIS A 220 3.18 11.23 -21.87
C HIS A 220 4.62 11.67 -21.54
N GLY A 221 5.44 10.75 -21.01
CA GLY A 221 6.85 10.98 -20.68
C GLY A 221 7.13 11.80 -19.41
N ARG A 222 6.10 12.19 -18.65
CA ARG A 222 6.25 13.02 -17.43
C ARG A 222 6.51 12.22 -16.16
N VAL A 223 6.07 10.97 -16.14
CA VAL A 223 6.20 10.07 -15.00
C VAL A 223 7.27 9.04 -15.29
N GLN A 224 8.26 8.93 -14.41
CA GLN A 224 9.23 7.85 -14.43
C GLN A 224 8.71 6.70 -13.56
N VAL A 225 8.31 5.60 -14.21
CA VAL A 225 7.89 4.39 -13.50
C VAL A 225 9.14 3.63 -13.02
N MET A 226 9.13 3.24 -11.74
CA MET A 226 10.17 2.44 -11.11
C MET A 226 9.55 1.43 -10.15
N ASP A 227 10.40 0.61 -9.52
CA ASP A 227 9.95 -0.32 -8.50
C ASP A 227 10.84 -0.25 -7.26
N THR A 228 10.34 -0.81 -6.16
CA THR A 228 11.05 -0.90 -4.88
C THR A 228 12.26 -1.85 -4.94
N GLY A 229 12.35 -2.73 -5.94
CA GLY A 229 13.29 -3.85 -5.97
C GLY A 229 12.98 -4.97 -4.96
N ASP A 230 11.82 -4.89 -4.30
CA ASP A 230 11.39 -5.80 -3.24
C ASP A 230 9.94 -6.23 -3.44
N ASP A 231 9.60 -7.43 -2.99
CA ASP A 231 8.25 -8.03 -3.04
C ASP A 231 7.57 -8.08 -1.66
N SER A 232 7.96 -7.14 -0.78
CA SER A 232 7.28 -6.88 0.49
C SER A 232 5.91 -6.21 0.26
N PRO A 233 4.88 -6.50 1.09
CA PRO A 233 3.59 -5.80 1.06
C PRO A 233 3.72 -4.43 1.76
N GLY A 234 4.55 -3.57 1.17
CA GLY A 234 5.06 -2.33 1.74
C GLY A 234 6.52 -2.08 1.34
N VAL A 235 7.03 -0.90 1.66
CA VAL A 235 8.45 -0.56 1.47
C VAL A 235 9.26 -0.86 2.72
N ILE A 236 10.33 -1.64 2.59
CA ILE A 236 11.36 -1.78 3.62
C ILE A 236 12.66 -1.21 3.03
N LEU A 237 13.12 -0.06 3.51
CA LEU A 237 14.31 0.61 2.96
C LEU A 237 15.55 -0.28 2.95
N ALA A 238 15.71 -1.13 3.97
CA ALA A 238 16.84 -2.04 4.11
C ALA A 238 16.91 -3.15 3.04
N THR A 239 15.78 -3.51 2.41
CA THR A 239 15.71 -4.52 1.34
C THR A 239 15.34 -3.93 -0.01
N SER A 240 15.06 -2.63 -0.07
CA SER A 240 14.77 -1.92 -1.32
C SER A 240 16.03 -1.71 -2.15
N SER A 241 15.87 -1.59 -3.47
CA SER A 241 16.97 -1.38 -4.40
C SER A 241 17.71 -0.06 -4.15
N ASP A 242 19.00 -0.02 -4.53
CA ASP A 242 19.79 1.21 -4.51
C ASP A 242 19.15 2.34 -5.33
N THR A 243 18.52 1.98 -6.46
CA THR A 243 17.81 2.94 -7.31
C THR A 243 16.62 3.55 -6.56
N PHE A 244 15.80 2.73 -5.89
CA PHE A 244 14.71 3.21 -5.05
C PHE A 244 15.21 4.10 -3.93
N ASN A 245 16.18 3.62 -3.15
CA ASN A 245 16.72 4.36 -2.01
C ASN A 245 17.35 5.69 -2.45
N LYS A 246 18.03 5.74 -3.61
CA LYS A 246 18.56 6.99 -4.15
C LYS A 246 17.45 7.99 -4.46
N ILE A 247 16.38 7.58 -5.13
CA ILE A 247 15.25 8.48 -5.42
C ILE A 247 14.54 8.89 -4.14
N TYR A 248 14.24 7.94 -3.25
CA TYR A 248 13.64 8.19 -1.94
C TYR A 248 14.40 9.24 -1.14
N ASN A 249 15.73 9.31 -1.24
CA ASN A 249 16.57 10.28 -0.52
C ASN A 249 16.77 11.62 -1.24
N THR A 250 16.41 11.74 -2.52
CA THR A 250 16.77 12.92 -3.35
C THR A 250 15.60 13.74 -3.88
N VAL A 251 14.38 13.20 -3.87
CA VAL A 251 13.18 13.97 -4.23
C VAL A 251 12.83 15.02 -3.18
N ASP A 252 11.98 15.99 -3.54
CA ASP A 252 11.51 17.06 -2.64
C ASP A 252 10.29 16.67 -1.78
N LEU A 253 9.63 15.56 -2.12
CA LEU A 253 8.45 15.07 -1.43
C LEU A 253 8.27 13.56 -1.68
N VAL A 254 7.92 12.82 -0.64
CA VAL A 254 7.50 11.42 -0.72
C VAL A 254 6.04 11.30 -0.31
N ILE A 255 5.23 10.67 -1.15
CA ILE A 255 3.84 10.31 -0.88
C ILE A 255 3.76 8.78 -0.80
N LEU A 256 3.43 8.27 0.37
CA LEU A 256 3.21 6.85 0.65
C LEU A 256 1.71 6.55 0.61
N LYS A 257 1.30 5.67 -0.29
CA LYS A 257 -0.08 5.15 -0.29
C LYS A 257 -0.16 3.87 0.53
N GLY A 258 -1.23 3.68 1.26
CA GLY A 258 -1.49 2.42 1.95
C GLY A 258 -0.74 2.23 3.27
N GLN A 259 -1.28 1.33 4.08
CA GLN A 259 -0.80 1.10 5.43
C GLN A 259 0.56 0.40 5.42
N GLY A 260 0.78 -0.58 4.53
CA GLY A 260 2.03 -1.34 4.47
C GLY A 260 3.27 -0.46 4.22
N ASN A 261 3.13 0.55 3.36
CA ASN A 261 4.18 1.54 3.11
C ASN A 261 4.47 2.39 4.36
N PHE A 262 3.45 2.82 5.10
CA PHE A 262 3.59 3.53 6.37
C PHE A 262 4.32 2.67 7.42
N GLU A 263 3.90 1.42 7.61
CA GLU A 263 4.52 0.51 8.59
C GLU A 263 5.99 0.22 8.25
N GLY A 264 6.29 0.05 6.97
CA GLY A 264 7.60 -0.36 6.50
C GLY A 264 8.66 0.72 6.49
N ILE A 265 8.27 1.96 6.13
CA ILE A 265 9.18 3.11 6.22
C ILE A 265 9.55 3.38 7.68
N GLY A 266 8.61 3.22 8.62
CA GLY A 266 8.84 3.50 10.03
C GLY A 266 9.13 4.99 10.26
N VAL A 267 10.16 5.33 11.03
CA VAL A 267 10.54 6.74 11.27
C VAL A 267 11.59 7.18 10.24
N PRO A 268 11.24 8.05 9.28
CA PRO A 268 12.16 8.55 8.28
C PRO A 268 13.14 9.57 8.87
N GLU A 269 14.33 9.66 8.29
CA GLU A 269 15.32 10.72 8.61
C GLU A 269 15.02 12.04 7.86
N ARG A 270 13.76 12.27 7.48
CA ARG A 270 13.31 13.42 6.69
C ARG A 270 11.84 13.75 6.98
N ASP A 271 11.47 15.02 6.89
CA ASP A 271 10.16 15.53 7.31
C ASP A 271 9.10 15.61 6.20
N ASP A 272 9.50 15.39 4.95
CA ASP A 272 8.69 15.54 3.75
C ASP A 272 8.21 14.18 3.21
N VAL A 273 7.82 13.31 4.14
CA VAL A 273 7.20 12.01 3.86
C VAL A 273 5.79 12.03 4.41
N TYR A 274 4.80 11.93 3.52
CA TYR A 274 3.38 11.94 3.87
C TYR A 274 2.77 10.59 3.53
N SER A 275 1.92 10.08 4.42
CA SER A 275 1.21 8.82 4.23
C SER A 275 -0.28 9.05 4.12
N LEU A 276 -0.91 8.43 3.10
CA LEU A 276 -2.34 8.41 2.90
C LEU A 276 -2.84 6.97 2.88
N PHE A 277 -3.66 6.61 3.85
CA PHE A 277 -4.18 5.25 3.97
C PHE A 277 -5.48 5.19 4.76
N ILE A 278 -6.12 4.02 4.73
CA ILE A 278 -7.21 3.66 5.63
C ILE A 278 -6.64 2.86 6.80
N ALA A 279 -6.97 3.21 8.04
CA ALA A 279 -6.50 2.45 9.20
C ALA A 279 -7.21 1.09 9.28
N LYS A 280 -6.54 0.01 8.86
CA LYS A 280 -7.12 -1.33 8.72
C LYS A 280 -6.98 -2.21 9.96
N CYS A 281 -6.21 -1.78 10.97
CA CYS A 281 -6.05 -2.57 12.19
C CYS A 281 -5.98 -1.72 13.47
N PRO A 282 -6.38 -2.29 14.64
CA PRO A 282 -6.43 -1.55 15.91
C PRO A 282 -5.11 -0.93 16.33
N MET A 283 -3.98 -1.58 16.01
CA MET A 283 -2.66 -1.08 16.37
C MET A 283 -2.36 0.24 15.64
N ILE A 284 -2.62 0.28 14.34
CA ILE A 284 -2.41 1.45 13.50
C ILE A 284 -3.40 2.56 13.85
N SER A 285 -4.67 2.23 14.06
CA SER A 285 -5.68 3.20 14.52
C SER A 285 -5.24 3.89 15.82
N ARG A 286 -4.74 3.12 16.80
CA ARG A 286 -4.22 3.70 18.05
C ARG A 286 -2.99 4.56 17.84
N HIS A 287 -2.05 4.15 16.98
CA HIS A 287 -0.85 4.91 16.68
C HIS A 287 -1.18 6.24 15.95
N ALA A 288 -2.10 6.19 15.00
CA ALA A 288 -2.57 7.35 14.24
C ALA A 288 -3.53 8.25 15.03
N GLY A 289 -4.02 7.79 16.19
CA GLY A 289 -5.00 8.54 16.99
C GLY A 289 -6.39 8.61 16.33
N CYS A 290 -6.79 7.56 15.62
CA CYS A 290 -8.04 7.47 14.88
C CYS A 290 -8.81 6.17 15.18
N GLU A 291 -9.97 6.00 14.57
CA GLU A 291 -10.74 4.75 14.62
C GLU A 291 -10.36 3.82 13.46
N MET A 292 -10.84 2.57 13.50
CA MET A 292 -10.69 1.66 12.37
C MET A 292 -11.53 2.14 11.19
N ASN A 293 -10.97 1.98 9.98
CA ASN A 293 -11.52 2.45 8.72
C ASN A 293 -11.56 3.97 8.53
N ASP A 294 -10.93 4.74 9.42
CA ASP A 294 -10.74 6.17 9.19
C ASP A 294 -9.75 6.43 8.05
N LEU A 295 -9.99 7.54 7.36
CA LEU A 295 -9.07 8.11 6.38
C LEU A 295 -7.93 8.80 7.13
N VAL A 296 -6.70 8.37 6.90
CA VAL A 296 -5.54 8.88 7.62
C VAL A 296 -4.63 9.67 6.67
N LEU A 297 -4.23 10.85 7.13
CA LEU A 297 -3.13 11.64 6.59
C LEU A 297 -2.17 11.96 7.74
N MET A 298 -0.96 11.42 7.66
CA MET A 298 0.05 11.63 8.70
C MET A 298 1.46 11.53 8.16
N ARG A 299 2.43 11.96 8.96
CA ARG A 299 3.85 11.65 8.73
C ARG A 299 4.22 10.38 9.50
N PRO A 300 5.01 9.46 8.92
CA PRO A 300 5.57 8.34 9.67
C PRO A 300 6.47 8.85 10.80
N ARG A 301 6.32 8.33 12.03
CA ARG A 301 6.98 8.82 13.25
C ARG A 301 7.09 7.76 14.36
#